data_AF-A0A9E2NIG0-F1
#
_entry.id   AF-A0A9E2NIG0-F1
#
_cell.length_a   1.000
_cell.length_b   1.000
_cell.length_c   1.000
_cell.angle_alpha   90.00
_cell.angle_beta   90.00
_cell.angle_gamma   90.00
#
_symmetry.space_group_name_H-M   'P 1'
#
loop_
_entity.id
_entity.type
_entity.pdbx_description
1 polymer ?
#
loop_
_entity_poly.entity_id
_entity_poly.type
_entity_poly.pdbx_seq_one_letter_code
_entity_poly.pdbx_strand_id
1 'polypeptide(L)'
;LWDRGVPDGARLVDGGTAGMDVAFAMRGAGRVVIVDAAATGATPGTVYRVPGEELAELPPLQGLHTHSFRWDHAIAFARWALAEDYPADITVYLIEAADVGLGTEISEPVTEAMEQVIDLIERDYFAALRPAATDEAAVEITADGYLRLQADLAASRFPSDAVAAVVRDGALWLIPLRGPSSGGLLLKQRNPAGDRAALVREVLGDDFPTGMRPAFWDDTQKAMRIPLDQR
;
A
#
# COMPACT_ATOMS: atom_id res chain seq x y z
N LEU A 1 0.31 0.85 -5.04
CA LEU A 1 0.79 0.60 -3.65
C LEU A 1 1.03 1.89 -2.87
N TRP A 2 1.85 2.83 -3.35
CA TRP A 2 2.06 4.13 -2.66
C TRP A 2 0.75 4.83 -2.28
N ASP A 3 -0.17 4.95 -3.22
CA ASP A 3 -1.48 5.58 -3.00
C ASP A 3 -2.33 4.87 -1.93
N ARG A 4 -2.16 3.55 -1.76
CA ARG A 4 -2.89 2.76 -0.76
C ARG A 4 -2.30 2.88 0.65
N GLY A 5 -1.16 3.55 0.81
CA GLY A 5 -0.46 3.71 2.07
C GLY A 5 0.54 2.59 2.36
N VAL A 6 1.80 2.95 2.51
CA VAL A 6 2.90 2.02 2.86
C VAL A 6 2.99 1.92 4.39
N PRO A 7 2.86 0.72 4.98
CA PRO A 7 2.97 0.56 6.42
C PRO A 7 4.40 0.77 6.90
N ASP A 8 4.55 1.14 8.18
CA ASP A 8 5.85 1.19 8.84
C ASP A 8 6.52 -0.19 8.78
N GLY A 9 7.83 -0.20 8.55
CA GLY A 9 8.61 -1.43 8.36
C GLY A 9 8.57 -1.99 6.94
N ALA A 10 7.75 -1.45 6.03
CA ALA A 10 7.86 -1.71 4.60
C ALA A 10 8.56 -0.57 3.87
N ARG A 11 9.26 -0.89 2.79
CA ARG A 11 9.83 0.08 1.86
C ARG A 11 9.49 -0.30 0.44
N LEU A 12 8.91 0.64 -0.30
CA LEU A 12 8.69 0.50 -1.73
C LEU A 12 9.83 1.18 -2.50
N VAL A 13 10.25 0.55 -3.58
CA VAL A 13 11.31 1.05 -4.46
C VAL A 13 10.82 0.87 -5.89
N ASP A 14 10.93 1.92 -6.70
CA ASP A 14 10.83 1.79 -8.14
C ASP A 14 12.19 1.32 -8.67
N GLY A 15 12.26 0.05 -9.08
CA GLY A 15 13.49 -0.56 -9.58
C GLY A 15 13.80 -0.22 -11.03
N GLY A 16 12.83 0.31 -11.79
CA GLY A 16 12.94 0.53 -13.23
C GLY A 16 13.65 -0.62 -13.94
N THR A 17 14.66 -0.27 -14.74
CA THR A 17 15.50 -1.25 -15.45
C THR A 17 16.87 -1.45 -14.80
N ALA A 18 17.11 -0.89 -13.60
CA ALA A 18 18.41 -0.87 -12.94
C ALA A 18 18.52 -2.00 -11.90
N GLY A 19 18.79 -3.23 -12.34
CA GLY A 19 18.83 -4.37 -11.43
C GLY A 19 19.90 -4.25 -10.33
N MET A 20 20.96 -3.46 -10.52
CA MET A 20 21.96 -3.21 -9.46
C MET A 20 21.36 -2.43 -8.28
N ASP A 21 20.52 -1.43 -8.56
CA ASP A 21 19.84 -0.67 -7.51
C ASP A 21 18.84 -1.54 -6.76
N VAL A 22 18.16 -2.43 -7.50
CA VAL A 22 17.28 -3.46 -6.92
C VAL A 22 18.08 -4.38 -6.00
N ALA A 23 19.25 -4.89 -6.41
CA ALA A 23 20.10 -5.75 -5.59
C ALA A 23 20.50 -5.09 -4.27
N PHE A 24 20.97 -3.84 -4.31
CA PHE A 24 21.35 -3.14 -3.07
C PHE A 24 20.16 -2.73 -2.22
N ALA A 25 18.99 -2.48 -2.84
CA ALA A 25 17.76 -2.23 -2.11
C ALA A 25 17.30 -3.44 -1.29
N MET A 26 17.75 -4.66 -1.60
CA MET A 26 17.42 -5.87 -0.81
C MET A 26 18.17 -5.95 0.52
N ARG A 27 19.26 -5.20 0.70
CA ARG A 27 20.14 -5.33 1.87
C ARG A 27 19.38 -5.16 3.19
N GLY A 28 19.48 -6.17 4.06
CA GLY A 28 18.89 -6.17 5.39
C GLY A 28 17.36 -6.32 5.41
N ALA A 29 16.72 -6.54 4.27
CA ALA A 29 15.30 -6.82 4.21
C ALA A 29 15.05 -8.28 4.61
N GLY A 30 14.15 -8.52 5.58
CA GLY A 30 13.77 -9.89 5.96
C GLY A 30 13.01 -10.63 4.86
N ARG A 31 12.19 -9.90 4.09
CA ARG A 31 11.47 -10.39 2.90
C ARG A 31 11.57 -9.38 1.78
N VAL A 32 11.63 -9.87 0.54
CA VAL A 32 11.60 -9.04 -0.68
C VAL A 32 10.51 -9.53 -1.61
N VAL A 33 9.72 -8.60 -2.12
CA VAL A 33 8.75 -8.86 -3.19
C VAL A 33 9.15 -8.05 -4.41
N ILE A 34 9.31 -8.74 -5.54
CA ILE A 34 9.59 -8.11 -6.84
C ILE A 34 8.34 -8.25 -7.69
N VAL A 35 7.96 -7.20 -8.41
CA VAL A 35 6.86 -7.21 -9.37
C VAL A 35 7.41 -6.77 -10.71
N ASP A 36 7.24 -7.58 -11.75
CA ASP A 36 7.68 -7.26 -13.12
C ASP A 36 6.68 -7.78 -14.17
N ALA A 37 6.84 -7.32 -15.41
CA ALA A 37 6.10 -7.85 -16.55
C ALA A 37 6.75 -9.15 -17.07
N ALA A 38 5.91 -10.06 -17.58
CA ALA A 38 6.30 -11.24 -18.33
C ALA A 38 5.84 -11.14 -19.79
N ALA A 39 6.57 -11.81 -20.69
CA ALA A 39 6.24 -11.94 -22.10
C ALA A 39 6.50 -13.38 -22.55
N THR A 40 5.69 -14.30 -22.03
CA THR A 40 5.80 -15.74 -22.28
C THR A 40 4.96 -16.19 -23.48
N GLY A 41 4.05 -15.35 -23.95
CA GLY A 41 3.05 -15.69 -24.96
C GLY A 41 1.78 -16.32 -24.36
N ALA A 42 1.64 -16.29 -23.04
CA ALA A 42 0.42 -16.69 -22.35
C ALA A 42 -0.69 -15.66 -22.53
N THR A 43 -1.82 -15.86 -21.86
CA THR A 43 -2.94 -14.91 -21.92
C THR A 43 -2.56 -13.63 -21.16
N PRO A 44 -2.69 -12.43 -21.74
CA PRO A 44 -2.41 -11.18 -21.06
C PRO A 44 -3.15 -11.06 -19.72
N GLY A 45 -2.48 -10.53 -18.70
CA GLY A 45 -2.99 -10.49 -17.33
C GLY A 45 -2.79 -11.78 -16.52
N THR A 46 -2.21 -12.84 -17.10
CA THR A 46 -1.84 -14.04 -16.31
C THR A 46 -0.81 -13.65 -15.25
N VAL A 47 -1.12 -13.93 -13.99
CA VAL A 47 -0.24 -13.68 -12.84
C VAL A 47 0.52 -14.95 -12.48
N TYR A 48 1.84 -14.86 -12.45
CA TYR A 48 2.73 -15.90 -11.93
C TYR A 48 3.29 -15.45 -10.58
N ARG A 49 3.38 -16.40 -9.64
CA ARG A 49 4.10 -16.23 -8.38
C ARG A 49 5.25 -17.21 -8.34
N VAL A 50 6.48 -16.69 -8.38
CA VAL A 50 7.70 -17.49 -8.46
C VAL A 50 8.52 -17.33 -7.17
N PRO A 51 8.84 -18.43 -6.47
CA PRO A 51 9.79 -18.40 -5.36
C PRO A 51 11.19 -17.98 -5.84
N GLY A 52 11.88 -17.14 -5.07
CA GLY A 52 13.22 -16.65 -5.47
C GLY A 52 14.27 -17.76 -5.61
N GLU A 53 14.08 -18.91 -4.95
CA GLU A 53 14.96 -20.08 -5.08
C GLU A 53 14.93 -20.69 -6.49
N GLU A 54 13.80 -20.60 -7.21
CA GLU A 54 13.68 -21.06 -8.59
C GLU A 54 14.45 -20.15 -9.57
N LEU A 55 14.89 -18.98 -9.09
CA LEU A 55 15.56 -17.93 -9.87
C LEU A 55 17.00 -17.70 -9.41
N ALA A 56 17.50 -18.56 -8.51
CA ALA A 56 18.84 -18.44 -7.92
C ALA A 56 19.96 -18.99 -8.82
N GLU A 57 19.63 -19.59 -9.97
CA GLU A 57 20.63 -20.01 -10.96
C GLU A 57 21.16 -18.79 -11.72
N LEU A 58 22.47 -18.53 -11.59
CA LEU A 58 23.16 -17.52 -12.39
C LEU A 58 23.11 -17.93 -13.87
N PRO A 59 22.55 -17.11 -14.78
CA PRO A 59 22.85 -17.28 -16.19
C PRO A 59 24.37 -17.10 -16.41
N PRO A 60 24.93 -17.66 -17.50
CA PRO A 60 26.36 -17.53 -17.77
C PRO A 60 26.78 -16.05 -17.75
N LEU A 61 27.85 -15.72 -17.02
CA LEU A 61 28.40 -14.36 -16.86
C LEU A 61 28.84 -13.67 -18.18
N GLN A 62 28.68 -14.34 -19.32
CA GLN A 62 29.02 -13.83 -20.64
C GLN A 62 27.90 -12.92 -21.15
N GLY A 63 28.16 -11.60 -21.21
CA GLY A 63 27.24 -10.61 -21.79
C GLY A 63 26.52 -9.69 -20.79
N LEU A 64 26.92 -9.70 -19.51
CA LEU A 64 26.40 -8.77 -18.49
C LEU A 64 26.87 -7.34 -18.77
N HIS A 65 26.06 -6.58 -19.48
CA HIS A 65 26.14 -5.12 -19.55
C HIS A 65 25.25 -4.52 -18.45
N THR A 66 25.60 -3.34 -17.93
CA THR A 66 24.81 -2.61 -16.94
C THR A 66 23.35 -2.35 -17.38
N HIS A 67 23.10 -2.31 -18.69
CA HIS A 67 21.75 -2.16 -19.28
C HIS A 67 21.00 -3.48 -19.53
N SER A 68 21.67 -4.63 -19.35
CA SER A 68 21.09 -5.98 -19.47
C SER A 68 20.95 -6.67 -18.12
N PHE A 69 21.28 -5.97 -17.02
CA PHE A 69 21.21 -6.48 -15.65
C PHE A 69 19.79 -6.33 -15.11
N ARG A 70 18.95 -7.33 -15.41
CA ARG A 70 17.56 -7.44 -14.98
C ARG A 70 17.46 -7.89 -13.51
N TRP A 71 16.26 -7.80 -12.92
CA TRP A 71 16.05 -8.11 -11.51
C TRP A 71 16.33 -9.58 -11.15
N ASP A 72 16.23 -10.51 -12.10
CA ASP A 72 16.59 -11.92 -11.94
C ASP A 72 18.10 -12.10 -11.68
N HIS A 73 18.93 -11.36 -12.41
CA HIS A 73 20.37 -11.24 -12.15
C HIS A 73 20.65 -10.58 -10.79
N ALA A 74 19.79 -9.63 -10.38
CA ALA A 74 19.90 -8.95 -9.10
C ALA A 74 19.76 -9.90 -7.92
N ILE A 75 18.86 -10.90 -7.99
CA ILE A 75 18.68 -11.91 -6.93
C ILE A 75 19.95 -12.72 -6.74
N ALA A 76 20.51 -13.24 -7.83
CA ALA A 76 21.69 -14.10 -7.78
C ALA A 76 22.96 -13.30 -7.38
N PHE A 77 23.11 -12.08 -7.89
CA PHE A 77 24.18 -11.17 -7.48
C PHE A 77 24.07 -10.74 -6.03
N ALA A 78 22.87 -10.35 -5.58
CA ALA A 78 22.62 -9.94 -4.20
C ALA A 78 22.99 -11.06 -3.21
N ARG A 79 22.75 -12.33 -3.57
CA ARG A 79 23.14 -13.47 -2.73
C ARG A 79 24.65 -13.50 -2.47
N TRP A 80 25.45 -13.23 -3.50
CA TRP A 80 26.90 -13.14 -3.36
C TRP A 80 27.33 -11.85 -2.64
N ALA A 81 26.76 -10.70 -3.03
CA ALA A 81 27.20 -9.38 -2.60
C ALA A 81 26.75 -9.00 -1.17
N LEU A 82 25.62 -9.54 -0.70
CA LEU A 82 25.04 -9.19 0.59
C LEU A 82 25.36 -10.20 1.69
N ALA A 83 25.75 -11.43 1.33
CA ALA A 83 26.08 -12.50 2.28
C ALA A 83 25.02 -12.64 3.39
N GLU A 84 25.35 -12.28 4.63
CA GLU A 84 24.45 -12.35 5.80
C GLU A 84 23.30 -11.33 5.78
N ASP A 85 23.42 -10.25 5.00
CA ASP A 85 22.35 -9.26 4.78
C ASP A 85 21.39 -9.66 3.64
N TYR A 86 21.54 -10.86 3.07
CA TYR A 86 20.67 -11.34 2.00
C TYR A 86 19.27 -11.71 2.54
N PRO A 87 18.18 -11.37 1.84
CA PRO A 87 16.83 -11.69 2.29
C PRO A 87 16.60 -13.19 2.47
N ALA A 88 15.88 -13.54 3.54
CA ALA A 88 15.54 -14.92 3.83
C ALA A 88 14.39 -15.45 2.94
N ASP A 89 13.55 -14.56 2.43
CA ASP A 89 12.38 -14.89 1.61
C ASP A 89 12.26 -13.88 0.46
N ILE A 90 12.28 -14.39 -0.77
CA ILE A 90 12.10 -13.60 -1.98
C ILE A 90 10.94 -14.20 -2.75
N THR A 91 9.97 -13.37 -3.10
CA THR A 91 8.84 -13.73 -3.96
C THR A 91 8.80 -12.80 -5.17
N VAL A 92 8.58 -13.35 -6.35
CA VAL A 92 8.44 -12.58 -7.58
C VAL A 92 7.03 -12.76 -8.13
N TYR A 93 6.34 -11.65 -8.37
CA TYR A 93 5.10 -11.62 -9.14
C TYR A 93 5.40 -11.18 -10.56
N LEU A 94 5.02 -12.00 -11.53
CA LEU A 94 5.12 -11.66 -12.94
C LEU A 94 3.72 -11.54 -13.55
N ILE A 95 3.47 -10.49 -14.32
CA ILE A 95 2.20 -10.27 -15.00
C ILE A 95 2.42 -10.34 -16.50
N GLU A 96 1.74 -11.25 -17.20
CA GLU A 96 1.84 -11.36 -18.65
C GLU A 96 1.34 -10.08 -19.33
N ALA A 97 2.21 -9.42 -20.08
CA ALA A 97 1.89 -8.20 -20.80
C ALA A 97 1.08 -8.49 -22.07
N ALA A 98 0.19 -7.55 -22.44
CA ALA A 98 -0.51 -7.62 -23.73
C ALA A 98 0.38 -7.18 -24.89
N ASP A 99 1.19 -6.13 -24.68
CA ASP A 99 2.13 -5.56 -25.64
C ASP A 99 3.33 -4.98 -24.88
N VAL A 100 4.53 -5.15 -25.44
CA VAL A 100 5.80 -4.62 -24.90
C VAL A 100 6.46 -3.63 -25.87
N GLY A 101 5.74 -3.21 -26.92
CA GLY A 101 6.13 -2.13 -27.81
C GLY A 101 6.21 -0.78 -27.08
N LEU A 102 6.72 0.23 -27.79
CA LEU A 102 6.81 1.59 -27.26
C LEU A 102 5.40 2.16 -27.04
N GLY A 103 5.09 2.50 -25.79
CA GLY A 103 3.81 3.06 -25.39
C GLY A 103 3.77 3.33 -23.89
N THR A 104 2.72 3.99 -23.43
CA THR A 104 2.48 4.30 -22.01
C THR A 104 1.17 3.74 -21.49
N GLU A 105 0.36 3.14 -22.38
CA GLU A 105 -0.95 2.61 -22.03
C GLU A 105 -0.82 1.19 -21.48
N ILE A 106 -1.63 0.89 -20.47
CA ILE A 106 -1.72 -0.44 -19.87
C ILE A 106 -3.06 -1.02 -20.30
N SER A 107 -3.05 -2.25 -20.83
CA SER A 107 -4.27 -2.93 -21.24
C SER A 107 -5.12 -3.32 -20.04
N GLU A 108 -6.45 -3.32 -20.21
CA GLU A 108 -7.42 -3.69 -19.17
C GLU A 108 -7.10 -5.02 -18.45
N PRO A 109 -6.77 -6.15 -19.12
CA PRO A 109 -6.42 -7.39 -18.43
C PRO A 109 -5.19 -7.28 -17.52
N VAL A 110 -4.22 -6.46 -17.90
CA VAL A 110 -3.00 -6.21 -17.10
C VAL A 110 -3.35 -5.30 -15.91
N THR A 111 -4.20 -4.30 -16.10
CA THR A 111 -4.67 -3.44 -14.99
C THR A 111 -5.41 -4.27 -13.93
N GLU A 112 -6.30 -5.18 -14.33
CA GLU A 112 -6.99 -6.08 -13.40
C GLU A 112 -6.01 -7.00 -12.65
N ALA A 113 -5.03 -7.55 -13.36
CA ALA A 113 -3.98 -8.38 -12.77
C ALA A 113 -3.09 -7.60 -11.80
N MET A 114 -2.80 -6.33 -12.08
CA MET A 114 -2.08 -5.45 -11.15
C MET A 114 -2.86 -5.23 -9.86
N GLU A 115 -4.17 -4.97 -9.94
CA GLU A 115 -5.02 -4.85 -8.74
C GLU A 115 -5.05 -6.16 -7.94
N GLN A 116 -5.11 -7.31 -8.61
CA GLN A 116 -4.97 -8.61 -7.96
C GLN A 116 -3.63 -8.77 -7.23
N VAL A 117 -2.51 -8.43 -7.87
CA VAL A 117 -1.17 -8.51 -7.25
C VAL A 117 -1.06 -7.55 -6.06
N ILE A 118 -1.63 -6.35 -6.17
CA ILE A 118 -1.68 -5.40 -5.04
C ILE A 118 -2.44 -6.00 -3.86
N ASP A 119 -3.58 -6.65 -4.09
CA ASP A 119 -4.37 -7.30 -3.03
C ASP A 119 -3.61 -8.48 -2.39
N LEU A 120 -2.86 -9.26 -3.19
CA LEU A 120 -1.98 -10.32 -2.69
C LEU A 120 -0.87 -9.74 -1.80
N ILE A 121 -0.23 -8.66 -2.24
CA ILE A 121 0.83 -7.99 -1.47
C ILE A 121 0.29 -7.43 -0.15
N GLU A 122 -0.88 -6.80 -0.21
CA GLU A 122 -1.54 -6.25 0.97
C GLU A 122 -1.81 -7.37 2.00
N ARG A 123 -2.42 -8.47 1.56
CA ARG A 123 -2.78 -9.60 2.42
C ARG A 123 -1.57 -10.32 3.02
N ASP A 124 -0.58 -10.64 2.19
CA ASP A 124 0.49 -11.58 2.56
C ASP A 124 1.70 -10.89 3.21
N TYR A 125 1.86 -9.57 3.01
CA TYR A 125 3.04 -8.82 3.46
C TYR A 125 2.70 -7.58 4.28
N PHE A 126 1.77 -6.71 3.82
CA PHE A 126 1.50 -5.45 4.53
C PHE A 126 0.59 -5.63 5.74
N ALA A 127 -0.39 -6.53 5.69
CA ALA A 127 -1.36 -6.70 6.78
C ALA A 127 -0.70 -6.99 8.13
N ALA A 128 0.39 -7.76 8.16
CA ALA A 128 1.14 -8.06 9.37
C ALA A 128 1.98 -6.90 9.91
N LEU A 129 2.27 -5.89 9.08
CA LEU A 129 3.02 -4.68 9.43
C LEU A 129 2.09 -3.54 9.90
N ARG A 130 0.80 -3.62 9.58
CA ARG A 130 -0.17 -2.62 10.01
C ARG A 130 -0.50 -2.79 11.50
N PRO A 131 -0.80 -1.69 12.22
CA PRO A 131 -1.31 -1.79 13.58
C PRO A 131 -2.58 -2.64 13.63
N ALA A 132 -2.75 -3.37 14.72
CA ALA A 132 -3.95 -4.17 14.95
C ALA A 132 -5.18 -3.25 14.91
N ALA A 133 -6.11 -3.56 14.03
CA ALA A 133 -7.31 -2.79 13.87
C ALA A 133 -8.25 -3.04 15.07
N THR A 134 -8.68 -1.99 15.76
CA THR A 134 -9.73 -2.09 16.78
C THR A 134 -11.09 -1.78 16.17
N ASP A 135 -12.13 -2.44 16.66
CA ASP A 135 -13.51 -2.15 16.22
C ASP A 135 -14.10 -0.96 16.97
N GLU A 136 -13.61 -0.70 18.19
CA GLU A 136 -13.92 0.48 18.97
C GLU A 136 -12.68 1.36 19.10
N ALA A 137 -12.87 2.66 18.90
CA ALA A 137 -11.83 3.66 19.06
C ALA A 137 -12.42 4.97 19.60
N ALA A 138 -11.55 5.94 19.89
CA ALA A 138 -11.96 7.28 20.25
C ALA A 138 -11.35 8.30 19.28
N VAL A 139 -12.15 9.28 18.88
CA VAL A 139 -11.74 10.40 18.02
C VAL A 139 -12.11 11.71 18.69
N GLU A 140 -11.43 12.80 18.36
CA GLU A 140 -11.79 14.13 18.85
C GLU A 140 -12.43 14.95 17.72
N ILE A 141 -13.58 15.58 17.99
CA ILE A 141 -14.11 16.65 17.14
C ILE A 141 -13.81 17.98 17.84
N THR A 142 -12.97 18.82 17.25
CA THR A 142 -12.59 20.11 17.85
C THR A 142 -13.69 21.15 17.66
N ALA A 143 -13.66 22.22 18.47
CA ALA A 143 -14.57 23.35 18.32
C ALA A 143 -14.48 24.03 16.94
N ASP A 144 -13.30 24.01 16.31
CA ASP A 144 -13.10 24.54 14.97
C ASP A 144 -13.55 23.57 13.85
N GLY A 145 -14.08 22.40 14.21
CA GLY A 145 -14.62 21.40 13.28
C GLY A 145 -13.56 20.50 12.63
N TYR A 146 -12.42 20.31 13.29
CA TYR A 146 -11.45 19.27 12.89
C TYR A 146 -11.81 17.94 13.55
N LEU A 147 -11.74 16.88 12.77
CA LEU A 147 -11.67 15.52 13.28
C LEU A 147 -10.20 15.17 13.51
N ARG A 148 -9.87 14.60 14.68
CA ARG A 148 -8.54 14.08 15.00
C ARG A 148 -8.58 12.59 15.31
N LEU A 149 -7.62 11.87 14.77
CA LEU A 149 -7.43 10.43 14.94
C LEU A 149 -6.03 10.16 15.47
N GLN A 150 -5.92 9.15 16.34
CA GLN A 150 -4.62 8.62 16.75
C GLN A 150 -3.92 7.92 15.59
N ALA A 151 -2.59 7.90 15.63
CA ALA A 151 -1.76 7.33 14.57
C ALA A 151 -2.08 5.86 14.25
N ASP A 152 -2.31 5.04 15.26
CA ASP A 152 -2.64 3.61 15.13
C ASP A 152 -4.00 3.37 14.44
N LEU A 153 -5.02 4.14 14.83
CA LEU A 153 -6.34 4.11 14.20
C LEU A 153 -6.27 4.54 12.73
N ALA A 154 -5.53 5.61 12.45
CA ALA A 154 -5.33 6.09 11.09
C ALA A 154 -4.60 5.05 10.23
N ALA A 155 -3.48 4.51 10.70
CA ALA A 155 -2.68 3.54 9.96
C ALA A 155 -3.37 2.18 9.75
N SER A 156 -4.27 1.78 10.66
CA SER A 156 -5.00 0.52 10.56
C SER A 156 -6.26 0.59 9.69
N ARG A 157 -7.04 1.70 9.77
CA ARG A 157 -8.33 1.83 9.06
C ARG A 157 -8.31 2.76 7.85
N PHE A 158 -7.35 3.67 7.78
CA PHE A 158 -7.25 4.70 6.74
C PHE A 158 -5.83 4.83 6.17
N PRO A 159 -5.24 3.73 5.69
CA PRO A 159 -3.83 3.70 5.34
C PRO A 159 -3.44 4.66 4.20
N SER A 160 -4.36 4.98 3.30
CA SER A 160 -4.16 5.93 2.20
C SER A 160 -4.21 7.40 2.63
N ASP A 161 -4.48 7.69 3.91
CA ASP A 161 -4.73 9.01 4.46
C ASP A 161 -5.86 9.79 3.74
N ALA A 162 -6.71 9.13 2.95
CA ALA A 162 -7.79 9.75 2.20
C ALA A 162 -9.14 9.14 2.60
N VAL A 163 -10.13 9.98 2.89
CA VAL A 163 -11.46 9.55 3.32
C VAL A 163 -12.57 10.32 2.61
N ALA A 164 -13.66 9.64 2.29
CA ALA A 164 -14.94 10.30 2.07
C ALA A 164 -15.65 10.43 3.42
N ALA A 165 -16.26 11.59 3.66
CA ALA A 165 -17.00 11.87 4.88
C ALA A 165 -18.45 12.20 4.54
N VAL A 166 -19.40 11.56 5.23
CA VAL A 166 -20.84 11.79 5.03
C VAL A 166 -21.59 11.70 6.35
N VAL A 167 -22.55 12.59 6.57
CA VAL A 167 -23.48 12.48 7.69
C VAL A 167 -24.72 11.72 7.24
N ARG A 168 -25.04 10.61 7.91
CA ARG A 168 -26.29 9.85 7.73
C ARG A 168 -26.68 9.18 9.04
N ASP A 169 -27.99 9.09 9.29
CA ASP A 169 -28.57 8.42 10.45
C ASP A 169 -28.00 8.90 11.80
N GLY A 170 -27.76 10.22 11.91
CA GLY A 170 -27.23 10.83 13.14
C GLY A 170 -25.76 10.52 13.44
N ALA A 171 -24.99 10.03 12.46
CA ALA A 171 -23.57 9.74 12.61
C ALA A 171 -22.75 10.32 11.44
N LEU A 172 -21.50 10.69 11.73
CA LEU A 172 -20.48 10.94 10.73
C LEU A 172 -19.86 9.60 10.33
N TRP A 173 -19.92 9.31 9.03
CA TRP A 173 -19.31 8.13 8.44
C TRP A 173 -18.06 8.52 7.68
N LEU A 174 -16.96 7.82 7.96
CA LEU A 174 -15.69 7.95 7.26
C LEU A 174 -15.44 6.68 6.46
N ILE A 175 -15.34 6.83 5.15
CA ILE A 175 -15.13 5.73 4.22
C ILE A 175 -13.69 5.85 3.71
N PRO A 176 -12.82 4.86 3.96
CA PRO A 176 -11.45 4.89 3.44
C PRO A 176 -11.47 4.90 1.91
N LEU A 177 -10.62 5.73 1.31
CA LEU A 177 -10.44 5.80 -0.14
C LEU A 177 -9.16 5.07 -0.55
N ARG A 178 -9.04 4.73 -1.83
CA ARG A 178 -7.86 4.01 -2.35
C ARG A 178 -6.59 4.87 -2.39
N GLY A 179 -6.75 6.19 -2.40
CA GLY A 179 -5.66 7.16 -2.47
C GLY A 179 -6.17 8.59 -2.60
N PRO A 180 -5.28 9.60 -2.45
CA PRO A 180 -5.65 11.02 -2.55
C PRO A 180 -6.22 11.42 -3.92
N SER A 181 -5.89 10.69 -4.97
CA SER A 181 -6.39 10.88 -6.34
C SER A 181 -7.88 10.55 -6.49
N SER A 182 -8.48 9.85 -5.52
CA SER A 182 -9.91 9.51 -5.52
C SER A 182 -10.82 10.68 -5.10
N GLY A 183 -10.25 11.83 -4.71
CA GLY A 183 -10.98 12.95 -4.11
C GLY A 183 -11.20 12.77 -2.60
N GLY A 184 -12.09 13.57 -2.00
CA GLY A 184 -12.42 13.51 -0.57
C GLY A 184 -11.55 14.38 0.33
N LEU A 185 -11.56 14.05 1.64
CA LEU A 185 -10.80 14.73 2.68
C LEU A 185 -9.47 14.02 2.92
N LEU A 186 -8.41 14.81 3.07
CA LEU A 186 -7.07 14.31 3.41
C LEU A 186 -6.85 14.34 4.93
N LEU A 187 -6.47 13.20 5.50
CA LEU A 187 -6.01 13.00 6.87
C LEU A 187 -4.55 13.45 7.00
N LYS A 188 -4.35 14.75 7.22
CA LYS A 188 -3.00 15.34 7.33
C LYS A 188 -2.33 14.92 8.64
N GLN A 189 -1.04 14.62 8.57
CA GLN A 189 -0.24 14.42 9.78
C GLN A 189 -0.16 15.71 10.59
N ARG A 190 -0.55 15.62 11.86
CA ARG A 190 -0.65 16.74 12.80
C ARG A 190 0.61 16.88 13.67
N ASN A 191 1.26 15.77 14.00
CA ASN A 191 2.41 15.76 14.91
C ASN A 191 3.42 14.64 14.56
N PRO A 192 4.63 14.64 15.16
CA PRO A 192 5.63 13.60 14.93
C PRO A 192 5.22 12.20 15.36
N ALA A 193 4.21 12.05 16.24
CA ALA A 193 3.67 10.75 16.63
C ALA A 193 2.82 10.10 15.53
N GLY A 194 2.46 10.86 14.48
CA GLY A 194 1.69 10.34 13.33
C GLY A 194 0.18 10.57 13.44
N ASP A 195 -0.30 11.27 14.46
CA ASP A 195 -1.73 11.58 14.61
C ASP A 195 -2.24 12.36 13.41
N ARG A 196 -3.47 12.10 13.00
CA ARG A 196 -4.06 12.68 11.80
C ARG A 196 -5.16 13.67 12.11
N ALA A 197 -5.36 14.63 11.22
CA ALA A 197 -6.46 15.57 11.29
C ALA A 197 -7.05 15.89 9.90
N ALA A 198 -8.37 16.04 9.85
CA ALA A 198 -9.07 16.55 8.68
C ALA A 198 -10.15 17.55 9.10
N LEU A 199 -10.36 18.59 8.31
CA LEU A 199 -11.47 19.53 8.50
C LEU A 199 -12.75 18.85 8.05
N VAL A 200 -13.70 18.64 8.97
CA VAL A 200 -15.00 18.00 8.70
C VAL A 200 -16.17 18.97 8.87
N ARG A 201 -15.89 20.23 9.24
CA ARG A 201 -16.90 21.27 9.45
C ARG A 201 -17.88 21.41 8.28
N GLU A 202 -17.38 21.41 7.05
CA GLU A 202 -18.22 21.54 5.85
C GLU A 202 -19.20 20.37 5.70
N VAL A 203 -18.83 19.20 6.22
CA VAL A 203 -19.66 17.99 6.20
C VAL A 203 -20.66 17.97 7.36
N LEU A 204 -20.25 18.48 8.52
CA LEU A 204 -21.05 18.51 9.74
C LEU A 204 -22.04 19.68 9.80
N GLY A 205 -21.79 20.77 9.09
CA GLY A 205 -22.55 22.02 9.21
C GLY A 205 -22.10 22.87 10.41
N ASP A 206 -23.00 23.72 10.89
CA ASP A 206 -22.70 24.68 11.97
C ASP A 206 -23.03 24.18 13.38
N ASP A 207 -23.83 23.12 13.52
CA ASP A 207 -24.22 22.53 14.79
C ASP A 207 -23.70 21.08 14.88
N PHE A 208 -22.61 20.88 15.60
CA PHE A 208 -21.97 19.58 15.77
C PHE A 208 -21.38 19.41 17.18
N PRO A 209 -21.35 18.18 17.70
CA PRO A 209 -20.76 17.92 19.01
C PRO A 209 -19.24 18.12 18.97
N THR A 210 -18.69 18.61 20.07
CA THR A 210 -17.24 18.77 20.26
C THR A 210 -16.73 17.88 21.39
N GLY A 211 -15.44 17.56 21.36
CA GLY A 211 -14.76 16.74 22.36
C GLY A 211 -14.52 15.31 21.88
N MET A 212 -14.17 14.45 22.84
CA MET A 212 -13.92 13.03 22.56
C MET A 212 -15.22 12.30 22.26
N ARG A 213 -15.21 11.49 21.21
CA ARG A 213 -16.34 10.71 20.72
C ARG A 213 -15.92 9.27 20.48
N PRO A 214 -16.77 8.29 20.82
CA PRO A 214 -16.53 6.92 20.41
C PRO A 214 -16.69 6.80 18.90
N ALA A 215 -15.88 5.95 18.29
CA ALA A 215 -15.91 5.61 16.88
C ALA A 215 -15.95 4.09 16.74
N PHE A 216 -16.78 3.61 15.81
CA PHE A 216 -17.03 2.19 15.62
C PHE A 216 -16.75 1.79 14.18
N TRP A 217 -15.99 0.73 13.97
CA TRP A 217 -15.83 0.16 12.64
C TRP A 217 -17.08 -0.64 12.26
N ASP A 218 -17.62 -0.38 11.07
CA ASP A 218 -18.71 -1.16 10.48
C ASP A 218 -18.13 -2.05 9.37
N ASP A 219 -18.09 -3.36 9.63
CA ASP A 219 -17.53 -4.32 8.69
C ASP A 219 -18.36 -4.53 7.42
N THR A 220 -19.66 -4.25 7.47
CA THR A 220 -20.55 -4.39 6.31
C THR A 220 -20.34 -3.22 5.36
N GLN A 221 -20.20 -2.02 5.90
CA GLN A 221 -20.02 -0.79 5.13
C GLN A 221 -18.55 -0.47 4.86
N LYS A 222 -17.61 -1.20 5.51
CA LYS A 222 -16.16 -0.93 5.48
C LYS A 222 -15.86 0.53 5.78
N ALA A 223 -16.52 1.06 6.81
CA ALA A 223 -16.49 2.47 7.15
C ALA A 223 -16.49 2.65 8.67
N MET A 224 -15.92 3.76 9.13
CA MET A 224 -15.97 4.15 10.53
C MET A 224 -17.17 5.04 10.78
N ARG A 225 -17.92 4.72 11.83
CA ARG A 225 -19.11 5.45 12.25
C ARG A 225 -18.84 6.17 13.57
N ILE A 226 -19.03 7.48 13.58
CA ILE A 226 -18.89 8.34 14.75
C ILE A 226 -20.28 8.91 15.04
N PRO A 227 -20.99 8.42 16.08
CA PRO A 227 -22.28 8.99 16.47
C PRO A 227 -22.13 10.48 16.75
N LEU A 228 -23.12 11.31 16.36
CA LEU A 228 -23.12 12.76 16.58
C LEU A 228 -24.10 13.20 17.68
N ASP A 229 -24.87 12.28 18.24
CA ASP A 229 -25.80 12.50 19.33
C ASP A 229 -25.07 12.77 20.67
N GLN A 230 -25.52 13.79 21.41
CA GLN A 230 -25.02 14.04 22.77
C GLN A 230 -25.56 12.94 23.70
N ARG A 231 -24.67 12.22 24.38
CA ARG A 231 -25.02 11.45 25.59
C ARG A 231 -24.51 12.22 26.80
#